data_AF-A0A1E3ABS3-F1
#
_entry.id   AF-A0A1E3ABS3-F1
#
_cell.length_a   1.000
_cell.length_b   1.000
_cell.length_c   1.000
_cell.angle_alpha   90.00
_cell.angle_beta   90.00
_cell.angle_gamma   90.00
#
_symmetry.space_group_name_H-M   'P 1'
#
loop_
_entity.id
_entity.type
_entity.pdbx_description
1 polymer ?
#
loop_
_entity_poly.entity_id
_entity_poly.type
_entity_poly.pdbx_seq_one_letter_code
_entity_poly.pdbx_strand_id
1 'polypeptide(L)'
;MNILSKLLEVLLQVVVFSLIPFIWWFVTARRKEPFLSWIGLKAVRGSWLAISGCILFFFLLCVISQLWWIPSLLPADATVQSTYAGMGWSALPSAFLFGVIQTGLSEEILFRGFLGKRLIVRFGFAVGNLIQGALFGLLHGAMFFLVTTPLKAVVITVITGFSGWLLGWLTEKGSGGSIIPGWLTHGAGNLILSMVQAFGWL
;
A
#
# COMPACT_ATOMS: atom_id res chain seq x y z
N MET A 1 8.88 18.58 -10.76
CA MET A 1 7.42 18.77 -10.67
C MET A 1 7.12 19.83 -9.63
N ASN A 2 6.20 20.77 -9.88
CA ASN A 2 5.82 21.80 -8.91
C ASN A 2 5.02 21.15 -7.76
N ILE A 3 5.24 21.58 -6.51
CA ILE A 3 4.52 21.07 -5.33
C ILE A 3 2.98 21.16 -5.45
N LEU A 4 2.46 22.18 -6.14
CA LEU A 4 1.03 22.36 -6.38
C LEU A 4 0.43 21.23 -7.24
N SER A 5 1.14 20.81 -8.30
CA SER A 5 0.65 19.70 -9.13
C SER A 5 0.70 18.38 -8.36
N LYS A 6 1.74 18.18 -7.52
CA LYS A 6 1.81 17.02 -6.64
C LYS A 6 0.66 16.97 -5.64
N LEU A 7 0.31 18.10 -5.03
CA LEU A 7 -0.84 18.18 -4.12
C LEU A 7 -2.15 17.81 -4.82
N LEU A 8 -2.35 18.31 -6.05
CA LEU A 8 -3.53 17.96 -6.83
C LEU A 8 -3.60 16.47 -7.15
N GLU A 9 -2.50 15.84 -7.57
CA GLU A 9 -2.42 14.39 -7.83
C GLU A 9 -2.72 13.57 -6.58
N VAL A 10 -2.15 13.95 -5.43
CA VAL A 10 -2.38 13.29 -4.15
C VAL A 10 -3.86 13.34 -3.78
N LEU A 11 -4.48 14.52 -3.86
CA LEU A 11 -5.89 14.71 -3.56
C LEU A 11 -6.78 13.91 -4.52
N LEU A 12 -6.49 13.96 -5.82
CA LEU A 12 -7.23 13.22 -6.83
C LEU A 12 -7.19 11.72 -6.56
N GLN A 13 -6.01 11.16 -6.26
CA GLN A 13 -5.86 9.73 -6.02
C GLN A 13 -6.64 9.28 -4.78
N VAL A 14 -6.55 10.04 -3.67
CA VAL A 14 -7.32 9.74 -2.45
C VAL A 14 -8.82 9.78 -2.73
N VAL A 15 -9.30 10.78 -3.46
CA VAL A 15 -10.72 10.90 -3.83
C VAL A 15 -11.18 9.72 -4.70
N VAL A 16 -10.43 9.40 -5.75
CA VAL A 16 -10.77 8.30 -6.68
C VAL A 16 -10.83 6.97 -5.94
N PHE A 17 -9.82 6.66 -5.12
CA PHE A 17 -9.76 5.39 -4.38
C PHE A 17 -10.78 5.32 -3.24
N SER A 18 -11.25 6.47 -2.74
CA SER A 18 -12.30 6.55 -1.72
C SER A 18 -13.71 6.58 -2.30
N LEU A 19 -13.90 6.87 -3.59
CA LEU A 19 -15.22 7.07 -4.19
C LEU A 19 -16.10 5.81 -4.11
N ILE A 20 -15.57 4.66 -4.55
CA ILE A 20 -16.30 3.38 -4.49
C ILE A 20 -16.59 2.99 -3.03
N PRO A 21 -15.61 2.99 -2.09
CA PRO A 21 -15.87 2.78 -0.67
C PRO A 21 -16.96 3.71 -0.12
N PHE A 22 -16.91 5.00 -0.46
CA PHE A 22 -17.84 6.00 0.05
C PHE A 22 -19.27 5.76 -0.45
N ILE A 23 -19.46 5.54 -1.75
CA ILE A 23 -20.77 5.23 -2.33
C ILE A 23 -21.35 3.96 -1.68
N TRP A 24 -20.54 2.92 -1.54
CA TRP A 24 -20.98 1.68 -0.91
C TRP A 24 -21.39 1.89 0.55
N TRP A 25 -20.57 2.59 1.34
CA TRP A 25 -20.90 2.96 2.71
C TRP A 25 -22.19 3.78 2.80
N PHE A 26 -22.33 4.76 1.91
CA PHE A 26 -23.47 5.67 1.88
C PHE A 26 -24.79 4.92 1.70
N VAL A 27 -24.79 3.86 0.88
CA VAL A 27 -25.99 3.04 0.64
C VAL A 27 -26.20 2.00 1.74
N THR A 28 -25.13 1.39 2.27
CA THR A 28 -25.26 0.16 3.10
C THR A 28 -25.05 0.35 4.60
N ALA A 29 -24.29 1.37 5.01
CA ALA A 29 -23.75 1.46 6.38
C ALA A 29 -23.81 2.85 7.02
N ARG A 30 -24.20 3.92 6.29
CA ARG A 30 -24.24 5.30 6.82
C ARG A 30 -25.05 5.51 8.10
N ARG A 31 -26.06 4.67 8.34
CA ARG A 31 -26.91 4.71 9.55
C ARG A 31 -26.36 3.86 10.71
N LYS A 32 -25.34 3.03 10.45
CA LYS A 32 -24.78 2.06 11.40
C LYS A 32 -23.50 2.58 12.05
N GLU A 33 -22.61 3.18 11.26
CA GLU A 33 -21.34 3.73 11.73
C GLU A 33 -20.79 4.81 10.78
N PRO A 34 -19.93 5.73 11.26
CA PRO A 34 -19.31 6.76 10.43
C PRO A 34 -18.30 6.17 9.43
N PHE A 35 -18.13 6.83 8.28
CA PHE A 35 -17.29 6.35 7.17
C PHE A 35 -15.85 6.02 7.59
N LEU A 36 -15.20 6.88 8.37
CA LEU A 36 -13.81 6.67 8.81
C LEU A 36 -13.67 5.41 9.67
N SER A 37 -14.59 5.18 10.62
CA SER A 37 -14.63 3.94 11.40
C SER A 37 -14.86 2.72 10.50
N TRP A 38 -15.77 2.85 9.53
CA TRP A 38 -16.17 1.78 8.63
C TRP A 38 -15.04 1.29 7.72
N ILE A 39 -14.23 2.21 7.20
CA ILE A 39 -13.00 1.87 6.45
C ILE A 39 -11.83 1.48 7.36
N GLY A 40 -11.98 1.54 8.69
CA GLY A 40 -10.94 1.13 9.63
C GLY A 40 -9.94 2.24 10.00
N LEU A 41 -10.21 3.51 9.71
CA LEU A 41 -9.52 4.63 10.37
C LEU A 41 -10.05 4.81 11.79
N LYS A 42 -9.63 3.89 12.66
CA LYS A 42 -10.06 3.76 14.05
C LYS A 42 -8.92 3.31 14.95
N ALA A 43 -9.14 3.38 16.25
CA ALA A 43 -8.15 2.97 17.25
C ALA A 43 -7.65 1.54 17.01
N VAL A 44 -6.34 1.34 17.17
CA VAL A 44 -5.67 0.05 17.06
C VAL A 44 -6.03 -0.78 18.28
N ARG A 45 -6.50 -2.01 18.07
CA ARG A 45 -6.79 -2.98 19.12
C ARG A 45 -6.16 -4.31 18.77
N GLY A 46 -5.13 -4.71 19.50
CA GLY A 46 -4.42 -5.97 19.25
C GLY A 46 -3.13 -6.09 20.05
N SER A 47 -2.43 -7.19 19.83
CA SER A 47 -1.12 -7.42 20.46
C SER A 47 -0.06 -6.59 19.76
N TRP A 48 0.54 -5.64 20.47
CA TRP A 48 1.66 -4.86 19.96
C TRP A 48 2.85 -5.74 19.57
N LEU A 49 3.04 -6.90 20.21
CA LEU A 49 4.08 -7.86 19.81
C LEU A 49 3.79 -8.44 18.41
N ALA A 50 2.54 -8.82 18.15
CA ALA A 50 2.12 -9.36 16.86
C ALA A 50 2.18 -8.30 15.75
N ILE A 51 1.76 -7.07 16.06
CA ILE A 51 1.86 -5.91 15.17
C ILE A 51 3.33 -5.66 14.82
N SER A 52 4.19 -5.46 15.82
CA SER A 52 5.61 -5.15 15.61
C SER A 52 6.34 -6.29 14.88
N GLY A 53 6.02 -7.55 15.20
CA GLY A 53 6.58 -8.71 14.49
C GLY A 53 6.20 -8.73 13.01
N CYS A 54 4.93 -8.45 12.68
CA CYS A 54 4.49 -8.36 11.29
C CYS A 54 5.11 -7.17 10.55
N ILE A 55 5.25 -6.02 11.21
CA ILE A 55 5.90 -4.83 10.63
C ILE A 55 7.39 -5.11 10.35
N LEU A 56 8.09 -5.74 11.31
CA LEU A 56 9.49 -6.13 11.13
C LEU A 56 9.64 -7.11 9.95
N PHE A 57 8.79 -8.13 9.89
CA PHE A 57 8.79 -9.09 8.79
C PHE A 57 8.51 -8.43 7.43
N PHE A 58 7.55 -7.49 7.39
CA PHE A 58 7.25 -6.71 6.18
C PHE A 58 8.46 -5.91 5.71
N PHE A 59 9.14 -5.17 6.61
CA PHE A 59 10.31 -4.40 6.24
C PHE A 59 11.50 -5.28 5.83
N LEU A 60 11.69 -6.44 6.48
CA LEU A 60 12.69 -7.41 6.06
C LEU A 60 12.42 -7.90 4.63
N LEU A 61 11.16 -8.23 4.32
CA LEU A 61 10.75 -8.61 2.97
C LEU A 61 11.01 -7.47 1.96
N CYS A 62 10.69 -6.22 2.32
CA CYS A 62 10.98 -5.07 1.47
C CYS A 62 12.48 -4.92 1.21
N VAL A 63 13.33 -5.00 2.23
CA VAL A 63 14.79 -4.88 2.08
C VAL A 63 15.33 -5.98 1.16
N ILE A 64 14.94 -7.24 1.41
CA ILE A 64 15.32 -8.40 0.60
C ILE A 64 14.90 -8.19 -0.87
N SER A 65 13.64 -7.78 -1.07
CA SER A 65 13.09 -7.52 -2.40
C SER A 65 13.86 -6.42 -3.13
N GLN A 66 14.12 -5.29 -2.49
CA GLN A 66 14.79 -4.15 -3.12
C GLN A 66 16.27 -4.41 -3.41
N LEU A 67 16.97 -5.18 -2.57
CA LEU A 67 18.40 -5.47 -2.75
C LEU A 67 18.66 -6.58 -3.77
N TRP A 68 17.83 -7.63 -3.78
CA TRP A 68 18.15 -8.86 -4.52
C TRP A 68 17.17 -9.20 -5.63
N TRP A 69 15.94 -8.70 -5.60
CA TRP A 69 14.92 -9.08 -6.58
C TRP A 69 14.67 -7.96 -7.58
N ILE A 70 14.24 -6.78 -7.11
CA ILE A 70 13.81 -5.66 -7.96
C ILE A 70 14.85 -5.26 -9.02
N PRO A 71 16.16 -5.14 -8.74
CA PRO A 71 17.16 -4.79 -9.75
C PRO A 71 17.26 -5.80 -10.92
N SER A 72 16.86 -7.06 -10.68
CA SER A 72 16.81 -8.09 -11.72
C SER A 72 15.46 -8.15 -12.45
N LEU A 73 14.40 -7.63 -11.82
CA LEU A 73 13.02 -7.72 -12.31
C LEU A 73 12.59 -6.49 -13.12
N LEU A 74 13.13 -5.31 -12.82
CA LEU A 74 12.74 -4.05 -13.43
C LEU A 74 13.95 -3.23 -13.91
N PRO A 75 13.80 -2.46 -15.01
CA PRO A 75 14.72 -1.38 -15.34
C PRO A 75 14.84 -0.36 -14.19
N ALA A 76 15.99 0.30 -14.07
CA ALA A 76 16.28 1.22 -12.96
C ALA A 76 15.32 2.43 -12.88
N ASP A 77 14.80 2.87 -14.02
CA ASP A 77 13.88 4.00 -14.19
C ASP A 77 12.39 3.61 -14.17
N ALA A 78 12.08 2.33 -13.98
CA ALA A 78 10.70 1.82 -14.08
C ALA A 78 9.80 2.25 -12.91
N THR A 79 10.36 2.68 -11.78
CA THR A 79 9.59 3.03 -10.57
C THR A 79 9.46 4.54 -10.39
N VAL A 80 8.40 4.99 -9.72
CA VAL A 80 8.24 6.41 -9.36
C VAL A 80 9.39 6.90 -8.48
N GLN A 81 9.94 6.02 -7.64
CA GLN A 81 11.03 6.34 -6.73
C GLN A 81 12.31 6.74 -7.47
N SER A 82 12.54 6.22 -8.68
CA SER A 82 13.68 6.61 -9.52
C SER A 82 13.68 8.11 -9.87
N THR A 83 12.51 8.76 -9.90
CA THR A 83 12.38 10.19 -10.19
C THR A 83 12.96 11.08 -9.09
N TYR A 84 13.23 10.53 -7.90
CA TYR A 84 13.84 11.27 -6.80
C TYR A 84 15.37 11.27 -6.82
N ALA A 85 16.00 10.48 -7.70
CA ALA A 85 17.45 10.30 -7.73
C ALA A 85 18.21 11.64 -7.73
N GLY A 86 19.17 11.79 -6.81
CA GLY A 86 20.02 12.98 -6.70
C GLY A 86 19.38 14.21 -6.06
N MET A 87 18.12 14.14 -5.62
CA MET A 87 17.43 15.28 -4.99
C MET A 87 17.81 15.48 -3.50
N GLY A 88 18.39 14.48 -2.83
CA GLY A 88 18.69 14.51 -1.40
C GLY A 88 17.47 14.92 -0.56
N TRP A 89 17.67 15.82 0.41
CA TRP A 89 16.59 16.31 1.28
C TRP A 89 15.48 17.07 0.57
N SER A 90 15.73 17.62 -0.64
CA SER A 90 14.69 18.34 -1.38
C SER A 90 13.56 17.42 -1.86
N ALA A 91 13.79 16.10 -1.94
CA ALA A 91 12.76 15.12 -2.25
C ALA A 91 11.72 14.97 -1.13
N LEU A 92 12.10 15.21 0.14
CA LEU A 92 11.32 14.80 1.32
C LEU A 92 9.84 15.22 1.27
N PRO A 93 9.47 16.48 0.96
CA PRO A 93 8.06 16.89 0.93
C PRO A 93 7.27 16.08 -0.10
N SER A 94 7.84 15.92 -1.30
CA SER A 94 7.18 15.21 -2.40
C SER A 94 7.15 13.69 -2.20
N ALA A 95 8.20 13.12 -1.63
CA ALA A 95 8.30 11.70 -1.29
C ALA A 95 7.34 11.33 -0.15
N PHE A 96 7.16 12.21 0.83
CA PHE A 96 6.17 12.04 1.89
C PHE A 96 4.75 12.06 1.33
N LEU A 97 4.41 13.07 0.52
CA LEU A 97 3.10 13.18 -0.12
C LEU A 97 2.81 11.96 -1.00
N PHE A 98 3.80 11.52 -1.78
CA PHE A 98 3.69 10.33 -2.61
C PHE A 98 3.48 9.06 -1.75
N GLY A 99 4.42 8.74 -0.87
CA GLY A 99 4.46 7.47 -0.19
C GLY A 99 3.38 7.32 0.88
N VAL A 100 3.20 8.34 1.72
CA VAL A 100 2.30 8.25 2.87
C VAL A 100 0.86 8.54 2.46
N ILE A 101 0.61 9.55 1.64
CA ILE A 101 -0.75 9.98 1.31
C ILE A 101 -1.22 9.38 -0.01
N GLN A 102 -0.53 9.66 -1.11
CA GLN A 102 -1.01 9.33 -2.44
C GLN A 102 -1.15 7.81 -2.64
N THR A 103 -0.09 7.04 -2.42
CA THR A 103 -0.16 5.57 -2.56
C THR A 103 -0.60 4.92 -1.26
N GLY A 104 0.12 5.16 -0.16
CA GLY A 104 -0.10 4.52 1.14
C GLY A 104 -1.54 4.62 1.63
N LEU A 105 -2.07 5.84 1.80
CA LEU A 105 -3.44 6.01 2.32
C LEU A 105 -4.49 5.51 1.31
N SER A 106 -4.39 5.93 0.04
CA SER A 106 -5.39 5.60 -0.98
C SER A 106 -5.54 4.10 -1.18
N GLU A 107 -4.42 3.38 -1.30
CA GLU A 107 -4.42 1.95 -1.51
C GLU A 107 -4.92 1.21 -0.27
N GLU A 108 -4.52 1.62 0.94
CA GLU A 108 -5.02 0.98 2.17
C GLU A 108 -6.51 1.22 2.38
N ILE A 109 -7.05 2.39 2.01
CA ILE A 109 -8.51 2.65 2.01
C ILE A 109 -9.23 1.65 1.09
N LEU A 110 -8.78 1.54 -0.17
CA LEU A 110 -9.45 0.71 -1.17
C LEU A 110 -9.32 -0.79 -0.85
N PHE A 111 -8.10 -1.25 -0.58
CA PHE A 111 -7.80 -2.66 -0.44
C PHE A 111 -8.14 -3.18 0.96
N ARG A 112 -7.65 -2.55 2.03
CA ARG A 112 -7.83 -3.07 3.40
C ARG A 112 -9.06 -2.49 4.07
N GLY A 113 -9.34 -1.22 3.83
CA GLY A 113 -10.49 -0.53 4.38
C GLY A 113 -11.81 -0.94 3.76
N PHE A 114 -11.81 -1.32 2.48
CA PHE A 114 -13.03 -1.67 1.76
C PHE A 114 -13.05 -3.11 1.23
N LEU A 115 -12.28 -3.40 0.18
CA LEU A 115 -12.34 -4.66 -0.57
C LEU A 115 -12.12 -5.88 0.33
N GLY A 116 -11.01 -5.87 1.08
CA GLY A 116 -10.65 -6.92 2.03
C GLY A 116 -11.74 -7.15 3.07
N LYS A 117 -12.27 -6.11 3.71
CA LYS A 117 -13.38 -6.25 4.67
C LYS A 117 -14.61 -6.92 4.05
N ARG A 118 -14.98 -6.56 2.81
CA ARG A 118 -16.14 -7.17 2.15
C ARG A 118 -15.92 -8.64 1.82
N LEU A 119 -14.74 -8.95 1.28
CA LEU A 119 -14.36 -10.32 0.93
C LEU A 119 -14.27 -11.20 2.18
N ILE A 120 -13.71 -10.68 3.28
CA ILE A 120 -13.56 -11.40 4.54
C ILE A 120 -14.92 -11.66 5.21
N VAL A 121 -15.84 -10.70 5.18
CA VAL A 121 -17.21 -10.91 5.68
C VAL A 121 -17.93 -12.00 4.88
N ARG A 122 -17.70 -12.07 3.56
CA ARG A 122 -18.41 -13.02 2.68
C ARG A 122 -17.80 -14.42 2.65
N PHE A 123 -16.48 -14.53 2.65
CA PHE A 123 -15.75 -15.79 2.40
C PHE A 123 -14.89 -16.24 3.60
N GLY A 124 -14.90 -15.48 4.70
CA GLY A 124 -14.02 -15.71 5.84
C GLY A 124 -12.62 -15.12 5.64
N PHE A 125 -11.86 -15.06 6.73
CA PHE A 125 -10.56 -14.37 6.75
C PHE A 125 -9.55 -14.93 5.75
N ALA A 126 -9.35 -16.25 5.72
CA ALA A 126 -8.31 -16.87 4.89
C ALA A 126 -8.53 -16.59 3.40
N VAL A 127 -9.72 -16.91 2.89
CA VAL A 127 -10.08 -16.72 1.49
C VAL A 127 -10.19 -15.24 1.14
N GLY A 128 -10.85 -14.45 1.99
CA GLY A 128 -11.03 -13.03 1.74
C GLY A 128 -9.71 -12.26 1.67
N ASN A 129 -8.78 -12.54 2.59
CA ASN A 129 -7.47 -11.91 2.60
C ASN A 129 -6.59 -12.37 1.43
N LEU A 130 -6.69 -13.65 1.04
CA LEU A 130 -5.99 -14.17 -0.14
C LEU A 130 -6.44 -13.45 -1.42
N ILE A 131 -7.75 -13.33 -1.64
CA ILE A 131 -8.29 -12.65 -2.83
C ILE A 131 -7.87 -11.19 -2.86
N GLN A 132 -7.97 -10.48 -1.73
CA GLN A 132 -7.62 -9.07 -1.67
C GLN A 132 -6.11 -8.84 -1.90
N GLY A 133 -5.25 -9.70 -1.34
CA GLY A 133 -3.81 -9.68 -1.62
C GLY A 133 -3.50 -10.00 -3.10
N ALA A 134 -4.17 -11.00 -3.68
CA ALA A 134 -4.01 -11.33 -5.09
C ALA A 134 -4.41 -10.18 -6.02
N LEU A 135 -5.53 -9.51 -5.75
CA LEU A 135 -5.96 -8.33 -6.52
C LEU A 135 -4.98 -7.16 -6.39
N PHE A 136 -4.41 -6.96 -5.21
CA PHE A 136 -3.35 -5.98 -4.99
C PHE A 136 -2.10 -6.30 -5.82
N GLY A 137 -1.66 -7.56 -5.81
CA GLY A 137 -0.54 -8.02 -6.64
C GLY A 137 -0.81 -7.88 -8.13
N LEU A 138 -2.00 -8.27 -8.60
CA LEU A 138 -2.39 -8.22 -10.01
C LEU A 138 -2.39 -6.79 -10.55
N LEU A 139 -2.88 -5.82 -9.77
CA LEU A 139 -2.82 -4.41 -10.13
C LEU A 139 -1.37 -3.98 -10.43
N HIS A 140 -0.44 -4.35 -9.55
CA HIS A 140 0.97 -3.98 -9.70
C HIS A 140 1.65 -4.74 -10.84
N GLY A 141 1.40 -6.04 -10.98
CA GLY A 141 1.91 -6.83 -12.10
C GLY A 141 1.47 -6.27 -13.45
N ALA A 142 0.20 -5.86 -13.56
CA ALA A 142 -0.35 -5.24 -14.77
C ALA A 142 0.37 -3.93 -15.13
N MET A 143 0.72 -3.11 -14.14
CA MET A 143 1.49 -1.87 -14.37
C MET A 143 2.88 -2.13 -14.97
N PHE A 144 3.52 -3.24 -14.61
CA PHE A 144 4.87 -3.59 -15.09
C PHE A 144 4.87 -4.53 -16.29
N PHE A 145 3.72 -5.03 -16.74
CA PHE A 145 3.63 -6.02 -17.82
C PHE A 145 4.25 -5.55 -19.15
N LEU A 146 4.20 -4.24 -19.44
CA LEU A 146 4.79 -3.65 -20.64
C LEU A 146 6.24 -3.14 -20.42
N VAL A 147 6.72 -3.15 -19.19
CA VAL A 147 8.04 -2.61 -18.81
C VAL A 147 9.06 -3.73 -18.54
N THR A 148 8.59 -4.96 -18.37
CA THR A 148 9.43 -6.14 -18.15
C THR A 148 8.86 -7.37 -18.88
N THR A 149 9.50 -8.54 -18.74
CA THR A 149 8.98 -9.77 -19.35
C THR A 149 7.75 -10.29 -18.59
N PRO A 150 6.84 -11.05 -19.24
CA PRO A 150 5.67 -11.60 -18.58
C PRO A 150 6.02 -12.42 -17.32
N LEU A 151 7.09 -13.21 -17.37
CA LEU A 151 7.55 -13.99 -16.22
C LEU A 151 7.96 -13.07 -15.04
N LYS A 152 8.72 -12.00 -15.32
CA LYS A 152 9.12 -11.04 -14.28
C LYS A 152 7.92 -10.28 -13.72
N ALA A 153 6.95 -9.92 -14.54
CA ALA A 153 5.70 -9.29 -14.09
C ALA A 153 4.88 -10.21 -13.16
N VAL A 154 4.86 -11.53 -13.46
CA VAL A 154 4.24 -12.53 -12.57
C VAL A 154 4.99 -12.63 -11.23
N VAL A 155 6.32 -12.60 -11.24
CA VAL A 155 7.10 -12.59 -9.98
C VAL A 155 6.79 -11.35 -9.14
N ILE A 156 6.71 -10.16 -9.76
CA ILE A 156 6.30 -8.91 -9.08
C ILE A 156 4.88 -9.04 -8.51
N THR A 157 3.96 -9.63 -9.28
CA THR A 157 2.58 -9.87 -8.85
C THR A 157 2.54 -10.69 -7.56
N VAL A 158 3.32 -11.77 -7.50
CA VAL A 158 3.35 -12.68 -6.35
C VAL A 158 3.94 -11.99 -5.12
N ILE A 159 5.10 -11.31 -5.27
CA ILE A 159 5.77 -10.63 -4.16
C ILE A 159 4.88 -9.51 -3.61
N THR A 160 4.36 -8.66 -4.49
CA THR A 160 3.50 -7.54 -4.09
C THR A 160 2.17 -8.02 -3.52
N GLY A 161 1.59 -9.08 -4.08
CA GLY A 161 0.36 -9.68 -3.57
C GLY A 161 0.54 -10.28 -2.17
N PHE A 162 1.70 -10.90 -1.90
CA PHE A 162 2.04 -11.37 -0.57
C PHE A 162 2.20 -10.22 0.44
N SER A 163 2.83 -9.12 0.04
CA SER A 163 2.87 -7.88 0.84
C SER A 163 1.46 -7.36 1.14
N GLY A 164 0.56 -7.36 0.16
CA GLY A 164 -0.85 -7.00 0.35
C GLY A 164 -1.60 -7.93 1.30
N TRP A 165 -1.30 -9.24 1.25
CA TRP A 165 -1.84 -10.23 2.18
C TRP A 165 -1.35 -10.01 3.62
N LEU A 166 -0.06 -9.71 3.81
CA LEU A 166 0.50 -9.37 5.13
C LEU A 166 -0.17 -8.13 5.72
N LEU A 167 -0.34 -7.07 4.94
CA LEU A 167 -0.99 -5.84 5.40
C LEU A 167 -2.49 -6.06 5.71
N GLY A 168 -3.16 -6.95 4.99
CA GLY A 168 -4.52 -7.38 5.33
C GLY A 168 -4.58 -8.20 6.63
N TRP A 169 -3.60 -9.08 6.89
CA TRP A 169 -3.47 -9.75 8.18
C TRP A 169 -3.20 -8.75 9.31
N LEU A 170 -2.28 -7.81 9.09
CA LEU A 170 -1.94 -6.77 10.07
C LEU A 170 -3.17 -5.94 10.43
N THR A 171 -4.01 -5.60 9.45
CA THR A 171 -5.27 -4.88 9.65
C THR A 171 -6.25 -5.69 10.48
N GLU A 172 -6.60 -6.90 10.03
CA GLU A 172 -7.76 -7.65 10.57
C GLU A 172 -7.42 -8.49 11.80
N LYS A 173 -6.23 -9.11 11.84
CA LYS A 173 -5.78 -9.95 12.95
C LYS A 173 -4.82 -9.23 13.88
N GLY A 174 -3.93 -8.41 13.34
CA GLY A 174 -2.97 -7.65 14.14
C GLY A 174 -3.60 -6.45 14.87
N SER A 175 -4.53 -5.74 14.22
CA SER A 175 -4.89 -4.36 14.61
C SER A 175 -6.39 -4.14 14.86
N GLY A 176 -7.20 -5.20 14.96
CA GLY A 176 -8.63 -5.10 15.31
C GLY A 176 -9.46 -4.41 14.22
N GLY A 177 -9.04 -4.58 12.96
CA GLY A 177 -9.64 -3.97 11.79
C GLY A 177 -9.23 -2.51 11.57
N SER A 178 -8.22 -2.00 12.31
CA SER A 178 -7.62 -0.69 12.05
C SER A 178 -6.62 -0.76 10.90
N ILE A 179 -6.77 0.11 9.90
CA ILE A 179 -5.80 0.20 8.78
C ILE A 179 -4.57 1.03 9.15
N ILE A 180 -4.56 1.73 10.30
CA ILE A 180 -3.49 2.69 10.65
C ILE A 180 -2.10 2.02 10.65
N PRO A 181 -1.89 0.85 11.28
CA PRO A 181 -0.57 0.21 11.25
C PRO A 181 -0.16 -0.17 9.84
N GLY A 182 -1.07 -0.74 9.04
CA GLY A 182 -0.79 -1.09 7.64
C GLY A 182 -0.47 0.14 6.78
N TRP A 183 -1.24 1.23 6.94
CA TRP A 183 -1.02 2.51 6.28
C TRP A 183 0.33 3.12 6.60
N LEU A 184 0.69 3.21 7.87
CA LEU A 184 1.98 3.77 8.26
C LEU A 184 3.14 2.89 7.82
N THR A 185 3.02 1.56 7.90
CA THR A 185 4.05 0.63 7.42
C THR A 185 4.26 0.72 5.92
N HIS A 186 3.17 0.70 5.14
CA HIS A 186 3.23 0.84 3.69
C HIS A 186 3.79 2.21 3.29
N GLY A 187 3.27 3.29 3.87
CA GLY A 187 3.71 4.64 3.58
C GLY A 187 5.16 4.90 3.95
N ALA A 188 5.62 4.39 5.10
CA ALA A 188 7.00 4.46 5.51
C ALA A 188 7.93 3.67 4.57
N GLY A 189 7.52 2.49 4.09
CA GLY A 189 8.28 1.75 3.07
C GLY A 189 8.50 2.56 1.80
N ASN A 190 7.45 3.21 1.28
CA ASN A 190 7.55 4.06 0.10
C ASN A 190 8.42 5.30 0.35
N LEU A 191 8.28 5.94 1.51
CA LEU A 191 9.08 7.11 1.89
C LEU A 191 10.57 6.75 2.02
N ILE A 192 10.88 5.68 2.75
CA ILE A 192 12.26 5.21 2.94
C ILE A 192 12.89 4.91 1.58
N LEU A 193 12.21 4.13 0.72
CA LEU A 193 12.74 3.80 -0.60
C LEU A 193 12.95 5.06 -1.47
N SER A 194 12.02 6.01 -1.43
CA SER A 194 12.15 7.28 -2.15
C SER A 194 13.35 8.10 -1.66
N MET A 195 13.58 8.14 -0.35
CA MET A 195 14.73 8.86 0.22
C MET A 195 16.05 8.16 -0.07
N VAL A 196 16.07 6.82 -0.03
CA VAL A 196 17.24 6.02 -0.42
C VAL A 196 17.63 6.29 -1.88
N GLN A 197 16.65 6.36 -2.78
CA GLN A 197 16.87 6.81 -4.16
C GLN A 197 17.36 8.26 -4.22
N ALA A 198 16.77 9.16 -3.41
CA ALA A 198 17.17 10.57 -3.39
C ALA A 198 18.64 10.80 -3.00
N PHE A 199 19.21 9.95 -2.15
CA PHE A 199 20.62 9.99 -1.77
C PHE A 199 21.54 9.11 -2.64
N GLY A 200 20.98 8.34 -3.59
CA GLY A 200 21.75 7.42 -4.43
C GLY A 200 22.37 6.25 -3.66
N TRP A 201 21.69 5.76 -2.62
CA TRP A 201 22.16 4.65 -1.79
C TRP A 201 21.73 3.26 -2.29
N LEU A 202 20.88 3.21 -3.32
CA LEU A 202 20.47 2.03 -4.09
C LEU A 202 20.41 2.38 -5.57
#